data_AF-A0A2K0T2R2-F1
#
_entry.id   AF-A0A2K0T2R2-F1
#
_cell.length_a   1.000
_cell.length_b   1.000
_cell.length_c   1.000
_cell.angle_alpha   90.00
_cell.angle_beta   90.00
_cell.angle_gamma   90.00
#
_symmetry.space_group_name_H-M   'P 1'
#
loop_
_entity.id
_entity.type
_entity.pdbx_description
1 polymer ?
#
loop_
_entity_poly.entity_id
_entity_poly.type
_entity_poly.pdbx_seq_one_letter_code
_entity_poly.pdbx_strand_id
1 'polypeptide(L)'
;MGETCGLKLVYETKVEHDVCKLCHDTEKKQRRYDKMYRDVQRWQMEGNRNATIERTCGEMEEVVGQIQRMRDEHGHRLQSLGQ
;
A
#
# COMPACT_ATOMS: atom_id res chain seq x y z
N MET A 1 54.10 20.90 -0.76
CA MET A 1 52.69 21.17 -0.42
C MET A 1 52.04 21.77 -1.65
N GLY A 2 50.95 21.29 -2.24
CA GLY A 2 50.16 20.08 -2.01
C GLY A 2 49.39 19.79 -3.29
N GLU A 3 49.42 18.53 -3.72
CA GLU A 3 48.57 18.03 -4.80
C GLU A 3 47.23 17.66 -4.19
N THR A 4 46.19 18.44 -4.47
CA THR A 4 44.82 17.99 -4.19
C THR A 4 44.52 16.85 -5.15
N CYS A 5 44.57 15.61 -4.66
CA CYS A 5 44.11 14.43 -5.40
C CYS A 5 42.65 14.67 -5.83
N GLY A 6 42.42 14.74 -7.14
CA GLY A 6 41.10 14.97 -7.72
C GLY A 6 40.13 13.88 -7.28
N LEU A 7 39.15 14.24 -6.45
CA LEU A 7 38.02 13.36 -6.12
C LEU A 7 37.19 13.15 -7.39
N LYS A 8 37.37 12.01 -8.03
CA LYS A 8 36.51 11.56 -9.14
C LYS A 8 35.21 11.04 -8.53
N LEU A 9 34.17 11.88 -8.51
CA LEU A 9 32.81 11.47 -8.17
C LEU A 9 32.32 10.51 -9.26
N VAL A 10 32.49 9.20 -9.00
CA VAL A 10 31.82 8.16 -9.77
C VAL A 10 30.37 8.17 -9.28
N TYR A 11 29.44 8.59 -10.14
CA TYR A 11 28.02 8.42 -9.88
C TYR A 11 27.70 6.93 -9.99
N GLU A 12 27.82 6.21 -8.87
CA GLU A 12 27.39 4.82 -8.78
C GLU A 12 25.87 4.79 -8.59
N THR A 13 25.14 4.35 -9.62
CA THR A 13 23.71 4.09 -9.52
C THR A 13 23.51 2.75 -8.84
N LYS A 14 23.22 2.78 -7.53
CA LYS A 14 22.76 1.59 -6.81
C LYS A 14 21.30 1.34 -7.17
N VAL A 15 21.01 0.18 -7.76
CA VAL A 15 19.63 -0.27 -7.98
C VAL A 15 19.11 -0.77 -6.64
N GLU A 16 18.32 0.06 -5.96
CA GLU A 16 17.60 -0.34 -4.77
C GLU A 16 16.37 -1.16 -5.18
N HIS A 17 16.25 -2.38 -4.68
CA HIS A 17 15.06 -3.21 -4.88
C HIS A 17 13.94 -2.68 -3.98
N ASP A 18 13.29 -1.61 -4.42
CA ASP A 18 12.10 -1.09 -3.76
C ASP A 18 10.85 -1.86 -4.23
N VAL A 19 9.86 -1.94 -3.35
CA VAL A 19 8.54 -2.46 -3.72
C VAL A 19 7.90 -1.49 -4.71
N CYS A 20 7.17 -2.04 -5.68
CA CYS A 20 6.50 -1.20 -6.66
C CYS A 20 5.57 -0.19 -5.97
N LYS A 21 5.45 1.04 -6.50
CA LYS A 21 4.57 2.07 -5.92
C LYS A 21 3.13 1.56 -5.70
N LEU A 22 2.61 0.79 -6.66
CA LEU A 22 1.27 0.19 -6.60
C LEU A 22 1.14 -0.80 -5.43
N CYS A 23 2.20 -1.55 -5.14
CA CYS A 23 2.31 -2.50 -4.03
C CYS A 23 2.26 -1.76 -2.70
N HIS A 24 3.06 -0.71 -2.57
CA HIS A 24 3.08 0.14 -1.38
C HIS A 24 1.73 0.85 -1.14
N ASP A 25 1.09 1.36 -2.19
CA ASP A 25 -0.23 1.99 -2.08
C ASP A 25 -1.34 0.97 -1.76
N THR A 26 -1.22 -0.26 -2.27
CA THR A 26 -2.11 -1.38 -1.89
C THR A 26 -1.96 -1.71 -0.42
N GLU A 27 -0.74 -1.77 0.09
CA GLU A 27 -0.48 -2.04 1.50
C GLU A 27 -1.09 -0.97 2.42
N LYS A 28 -0.97 0.31 2.05
CA LYS A 28 -1.62 1.40 2.79
C LYS A 28 -3.14 1.21 2.86
N LYS A 29 -3.78 0.82 1.75
CA LYS A 29 -5.22 0.53 1.74
C LYS A 29 -5.57 -0.68 2.59
N GLN A 30 -4.75 -1.72 2.56
CA GLN A 30 -4.93 -2.89 3.43
C GLN A 30 -4.88 -2.50 4.92
N ARG A 31 -3.89 -1.69 5.34
CA ARG A 31 -3.80 -1.18 6.72
C ARG A 31 -5.03 -0.35 7.11
N ARG A 32 -5.59 0.45 6.17
CA ARG A 32 -6.84 1.19 6.40
C ARG A 32 -8.02 0.23 6.62
N TYR A 33 -8.15 -0.79 5.79
CA TYR A 33 -9.18 -1.82 5.94
C TYR A 33 -9.06 -2.53 7.30
N ASP A 34 -7.86 -2.97 7.67
CA ASP A 34 -7.63 -3.69 8.93
C ASP A 34 -8.02 -2.83 10.14
N LYS A 35 -7.75 -1.52 10.08
CA LYS A 35 -8.20 -0.57 11.10
C LYS A 35 -9.73 -0.50 11.18
N MET A 36 -10.40 -0.33 10.04
CA MET A 36 -11.87 -0.27 9.98
C MET A 36 -12.51 -1.55 10.51
N TYR A 37 -11.95 -2.71 10.13
CA TYR A 37 -12.40 -4.01 10.62
C TYR A 37 -12.32 -4.11 12.15
N ARG A 38 -11.18 -3.73 12.75
CA ARG A 38 -11.02 -3.70 14.21
C ARG A 38 -11.98 -2.72 14.90
N ASP A 39 -12.22 -1.55 14.29
CA ASP A 39 -13.17 -0.57 14.79
C ASP A 39 -14.60 -1.13 14.79
N VAL A 40 -15.02 -1.79 13.70
CA VAL A 40 -16.33 -2.46 13.60
C VAL A 40 -16.47 -3.57 14.64
N GLN A 41 -15.47 -4.44 14.79
CA GLN A 41 -15.50 -5.50 15.80
C GLN A 41 -15.68 -4.94 17.21
N ARG A 42 -14.93 -3.88 17.56
CA ARG A 42 -15.07 -3.22 18.86
C ARG A 42 -16.48 -2.67 19.05
N TRP A 43 -17.02 -1.98 18.05
CA TRP A 43 -18.35 -1.39 18.13
C TRP A 43 -19.48 -2.41 18.20
N GLN A 44 -19.33 -3.57 17.54
CA GLN A 44 -20.27 -4.67 17.66
C GLN A 44 -20.34 -5.20 19.09
N MET A 45 -19.22 -5.28 19.81
CA MET A 45 -19.20 -5.66 21.23
C MET A 45 -19.80 -4.59 22.15
N GLU A 46 -19.64 -3.30 21.82
CA GLU A 46 -20.24 -2.19 22.58
C GLU A 46 -21.78 -2.12 22.42
N GLY A 47 -22.32 -2.56 21.27
CA GLY A 47 -23.76 -2.67 21.03
C GLY A 47 -24.52 -1.35 20.79
N ASN A 48 -23.87 -0.18 20.79
CA ASN A 48 -24.55 1.12 20.68
C ASN A 48 -24.39 1.86 19.34
N ARG A 49 -23.68 1.28 18.35
CA ARG A 49 -23.26 1.98 17.11
C ARG A 49 -23.78 1.38 15.80
N ASN A 50 -24.95 0.76 15.80
CA ASN A 50 -25.46 -0.01 14.65
C ASN A 50 -25.42 0.76 13.31
N ALA A 51 -25.90 2.01 13.27
CA ALA A 51 -25.87 2.81 12.06
C ALA A 51 -24.44 3.19 11.60
N THR A 52 -23.49 3.31 12.53
CA THR A 52 -22.08 3.56 12.17
C THR A 52 -21.42 2.30 11.64
N ILE A 53 -21.72 1.14 12.26
CA ILE A 53 -21.26 -0.17 11.81
C ILE A 53 -21.72 -0.41 10.38
N GLU A 54 -23.00 -0.22 10.07
CA GLU A 54 -23.56 -0.42 8.73
C GLU A 54 -22.85 0.44 7.67
N ARG A 55 -22.69 1.75 7.94
CA ARG A 55 -21.96 2.64 7.03
C ARG A 55 -20.51 2.21 6.84
N THR A 56 -19.80 1.90 7.92
CA THR A 56 -18.38 1.49 7.85
C THR A 56 -18.22 0.15 7.13
N CYS A 57 -19.16 -0.79 7.27
CA CYS A 57 -19.18 -2.02 6.49
C CYS A 57 -19.28 -1.73 4.98
N GLY A 58 -20.17 -0.82 4.56
CA GLY A 58 -20.25 -0.41 3.15
C GLY A 58 -18.95 0.22 2.65
N GLU A 59 -18.35 1.12 3.42
CA GLU A 59 -17.05 1.71 3.08
C GLU A 59 -15.93 0.65 3.00
N MET A 60 -15.99 -0.40 3.83
CA MET A 60 -15.03 -1.50 3.81
C MET A 60 -15.13 -2.30 2.51
N GLU A 61 -16.34 -2.55 2.00
CA GLU A 61 -16.55 -3.23 0.71
C GLU A 61 -15.94 -2.42 -0.44
N GLU A 62 -16.12 -1.09 -0.44
CA GLU A 62 -15.49 -0.21 -1.43
C GLU A 62 -13.96 -0.27 -1.36
N VAL A 63 -13.38 -0.27 -0.15
CA VAL A 63 -11.92 -0.37 0.03
C VAL A 63 -11.40 -1.71 -0.46
N VAL A 64 -12.09 -2.83 -0.19
CA VAL A 64 -11.72 -4.15 -0.69
C VAL A 64 -11.78 -4.19 -2.22
N GLY A 65 -12.84 -3.64 -2.83
CA GLY A 65 -12.96 -3.54 -4.28
C GLY A 65 -11.84 -2.70 -4.92
N GLN A 66 -11.34 -1.67 -4.22
CA GLN A 66 -10.16 -0.92 -4.67
C GLN A 66 -8.87 -1.75 -4.55
N ILE A 67 -8.67 -2.45 -3.43
CA ILE A 67 -7.50 -3.32 -3.22
C ILE A 67 -7.42 -4.41 -4.30
N GLN A 68 -8.56 -5.06 -4.61
CA GLN A 68 -8.59 -6.11 -5.62
C GLN A 68 -8.18 -5.58 -7.00
N ARG A 69 -8.78 -4.47 -7.44
CA ARG A 69 -8.42 -3.82 -8.72
C ARG A 69 -6.93 -3.46 -8.80
N MET A 70 -6.35 -2.98 -7.70
CA MET A 70 -4.92 -2.66 -7.65
C MET A 70 -4.04 -3.92 -7.75
N ARG A 71 -4.46 -5.04 -7.15
CA ARG A 71 -3.76 -6.32 -7.27
C ARG A 71 -3.85 -6.89 -8.69
N ASP A 72 -5.01 -6.77 -9.33
CA ASP A 72 -5.19 -7.20 -10.71
C ASP A 72 -4.33 -6.37 -11.66
N GLU A 73 -4.34 -5.05 -11.51
CA GLU A 73 -3.46 -4.12 -12.25
C GLU A 73 -1.98 -4.47 -12.07
N HIS A 74 -1.57 -4.81 -10.84
CA HIS A 74 -0.21 -5.25 -10.57
C HIS A 74 0.12 -6.56 -11.30
N GLY A 75 -0.79 -7.54 -11.27
CA GLY A 75 -0.66 -8.81 -11.99
C GLY A 75 -0.50 -8.61 -13.50
N HIS A 76 -1.30 -7.73 -14.10
CA HIS A 76 -1.18 -7.39 -15.52
C HIS A 76 0.16 -6.74 -15.87
N ARG A 77 0.66 -5.83 -15.01
CA ARG A 77 1.99 -5.21 -15.19
C ARG A 77 3.10 -6.25 -15.17
N LEU A 78 3.07 -7.17 -14.20
CA LEU A 78 4.06 -8.24 -14.13
C LEU A 78 4.03 -9.16 -15.34
N GLN A 79 2.85 -9.52 -15.85
CA GLN A 79 2.72 -10.31 -17.07
C GLN A 79 3.30 -9.58 -18.29
N SER A 80 3.06 -8.27 -18.42
CA SER A 80 3.59 -7.47 -19.54
C SER A 80 5.10 -7.28 -19.52
N LEU A 81 5.74 -7.32 -18.35
CA LEU A 81 7.20 -7.20 -18.19
C LEU A 81 7.95 -8.52 -18.43
N GLY A 82 7.23 -9.65 -18.45
CA GLY A 82 7.79 -10.98 -18.71
C GLY A 82 7.79 -11.40 -20.18
N GLN A 83 7.43 -10.50 -21.11
CA GLN A 83 7.51 -10.67 -22.57
C GLN A 83 8.64 -9.82 -23.15
#